data_AF-A0A961KGD5-F1
#
_entry.id   AF-A0A961KGD5-F1
#
_cell.length_a   1.000
_cell.length_b   1.000
_cell.length_c   1.000
_cell.angle_alpha   90.00
_cell.angle_beta   90.00
_cell.angle_gamma   90.00
#
_symmetry.space_group_name_H-M   'P 1'
#
loop_
_entity.id
_entity.type
_entity.pdbx_description
1 polymer ?
#
loop_
_entity_poly.entity_id
_entity_poly.type
_entity_poly.pdbx_seq_one_letter_code
_entity_poly.pdbx_strand_id
1 'polypeptide(L)'
;GAVKSGAYTLPGFRHDWAAMNLSLFAGSQFFKDYSEELTRHGLAFVPVDQPFASAFPDGRWLGIGMDAAANRARIAAESESTHRPGMR
;
A
#
# COMPACT_ATOMS: atom_id res chain seq x y z
N GLY A 1 -11.96 2.05 9.98
CA GLY A 1 -11.57 3.18 9.10
C GLY A 1 -12.69 3.44 8.11
N ALA A 2 -12.85 4.69 7.66
CA ALA A 2 -13.91 5.03 6.70
C ALA A 2 -13.64 4.30 5.37
N VAL A 3 -14.46 3.29 5.05
CA VAL A 3 -14.40 2.48 3.82
C VAL A 3 -15.63 2.73 2.95
N LYS A 4 -16.21 3.94 3.04
CA LYS A 4 -17.37 4.29 2.22
C LYS A 4 -16.90 4.65 0.82
N SER A 5 -17.23 3.78 -0.13
CA SER A 5 -16.97 4.01 -1.54
C SER A 5 -18.08 4.86 -2.20
N GLY A 6 -17.71 5.84 -3.01
CA GLY A 6 -18.66 6.69 -3.74
C GLY A 6 -18.05 7.40 -4.94
N ALA A 7 -18.89 8.05 -5.74
CA ALA A 7 -18.46 8.85 -6.89
C ALA A 7 -18.14 10.28 -6.43
N TYR A 8 -16.92 10.47 -5.95
CA TYR A 8 -16.48 11.74 -5.34
C TYR A 8 -15.67 12.65 -6.27
N THR A 9 -15.34 12.18 -7.48
CA THR A 9 -14.48 12.89 -8.43
C THR A 9 -15.15 13.00 -9.81
N LEU A 10 -14.52 12.51 -10.88
CA LEU A 10 -15.04 12.51 -12.24
C LEU A 10 -16.11 11.41 -12.43
N PRO A 11 -17.07 11.60 -13.35
CA PRO A 11 -18.03 10.57 -13.71
C PRO A 11 -17.35 9.25 -14.14
N GLY A 12 -17.91 8.12 -13.70
CA GLY A 12 -17.37 6.78 -13.99
C GLY A 12 -16.32 6.28 -12.99
N PHE A 13 -15.83 7.12 -12.08
CA PHE A 13 -14.87 6.72 -11.04
C PHE A 13 -15.55 6.49 -9.69
N ARG A 14 -15.04 5.51 -8.93
CA ARG A 14 -15.45 5.22 -7.55
C ARG A 14 -14.24 5.28 -6.64
N HIS A 15 -14.37 5.98 -5.52
CA HIS A 15 -13.29 6.21 -4.57
C HIS A 15 -13.72 5.86 -3.16
N ASP A 16 -12.82 5.29 -2.38
CA ASP A 16 -13.00 5.11 -0.94
C ASP A 16 -12.58 6.38 -0.22
N TRP A 17 -13.55 7.07 0.38
CA TRP A 17 -13.28 8.36 1.02
C TRP A 17 -12.47 8.18 2.29
N ALA A 18 -11.30 8.83 2.33
CA ALA A 18 -10.36 8.80 3.46
C ALA A 18 -10.01 7.36 3.91
N ALA A 19 -9.97 6.42 2.97
CA ALA A 19 -9.52 5.07 3.26
C ALA A 19 -8.06 5.09 3.71
N MET A 20 -7.84 4.57 4.91
CA MET A 20 -6.50 4.33 5.44
C MET A 20 -5.95 3.02 4.87
N ASN A 21 -4.65 2.82 5.04
CA ASN A 21 -4.02 1.55 4.71
C ASN A 21 -4.70 0.40 5.48
N LEU A 22 -5.35 -0.52 4.75
CA LEU A 22 -6.11 -1.62 5.35
C LEU A 22 -5.24 -2.61 6.11
N SER A 23 -3.94 -2.73 5.79
CA SER A 23 -3.02 -3.60 6.52
C SER A 23 -2.81 -3.12 7.97
N LEU A 24 -2.84 -1.80 8.21
CA LEU A 24 -2.78 -1.25 9.57
C LEU A 24 -4.06 -1.57 10.36
N PHE A 25 -5.22 -1.54 9.71
CA PHE A 25 -6.47 -1.94 10.35
C PHE A 25 -6.45 -3.44 10.70
N ALA A 26 -6.07 -4.30 9.75
CA ALA A 26 -5.94 -5.74 9.97
C ALA A 26 -4.92 -6.09 11.06
N GLY A 27 -3.86 -5.29 11.22
CA GLY A 27 -2.87 -5.45 12.29
C GLY A 27 -3.25 -4.84 13.65
N SER A 28 -4.34 -4.07 13.73
CA SER A 28 -4.73 -3.32 14.92
C SER A 28 -5.28 -4.21 16.04
N GLN A 29 -5.21 -3.73 17.29
CA GLN A 29 -5.81 -4.42 18.44
C GLN A 29 -7.33 -4.56 18.28
N PHE A 30 -8.00 -3.54 17.74
CA PHE A 30 -9.42 -3.59 17.46
C PHE A 30 -9.78 -4.76 16.53
N PHE A 31 -9.03 -4.94 15.44
CA PHE A 31 -9.31 -6.07 14.55
C PHE A 31 -9.07 -7.41 15.24
N LYS A 32 -8.04 -7.53 16.09
CA LYS A 32 -7.82 -8.75 16.88
C LYS A 32 -9.01 -9.07 17.79
N ASP A 33 -9.57 -8.07 18.45
CA ASP A 33 -10.67 -8.23 19.41
C ASP A 33 -12.01 -8.56 18.72
N TYR A 34 -12.26 -8.03 17.51
CA TYR A 34 -13.57 -8.11 16.84
C TYR A 34 -13.56 -8.86 15.49
N SER A 35 -12.45 -9.49 15.10
CA SER A 35 -12.31 -10.12 13.77
C SER A 35 -13.39 -11.17 13.46
N GLU A 36 -13.77 -11.99 14.43
CA GLU A 36 -14.81 -13.01 14.26
C GLU A 36 -16.17 -12.41 13.93
N GLU A 37 -16.59 -11.39 14.67
CA GLU A 37 -17.85 -10.69 14.45
C GLU A 37 -17.84 -9.95 13.10
N LEU A 38 -16.76 -9.23 12.80
CA LEU A 38 -16.62 -8.54 11.53
C LEU A 38 -16.67 -9.50 10.33
N THR A 39 -15.99 -10.64 10.43
CA THR A 39 -15.99 -11.68 9.38
C THR A 39 -17.39 -12.28 9.22
N ARG A 40 -18.09 -12.55 10.32
CA ARG A 40 -19.50 -13.00 10.30
C ARG A 40 -20.43 -12.01 9.59
N HIS A 41 -20.13 -10.72 9.70
CA HIS A 41 -20.86 -9.65 9.02
C HIS A 41 -20.34 -9.32 7.61
N GLY A 42 -19.41 -10.13 7.08
CA GLY A 42 -18.99 -10.08 5.68
C GLY A 42 -17.72 -9.27 5.41
N LEU A 43 -16.96 -8.90 6.44
CA LEU A 43 -15.63 -8.34 6.21
C LEU A 43 -14.70 -9.41 5.62
N ALA A 44 -14.10 -9.11 4.47
CA ALA A 44 -13.07 -9.93 3.84
C ALA A 44 -11.96 -9.03 3.31
N PHE A 45 -10.71 -9.48 3.41
CA PHE A 45 -9.55 -8.81 2.83
C PHE A 45 -9.11 -9.51 1.56
N VAL A 46 -8.76 -8.73 0.55
CA VAL A 46 -8.10 -9.22 -0.65
C VAL A 46 -6.60 -8.94 -0.49
N PRO A 47 -5.74 -9.97 -0.43
CA PRO A 47 -4.30 -9.78 -0.32
C PRO A 47 -3.72 -9.23 -1.63
N VAL A 48 -2.65 -8.44 -1.52
CA VAL A 48 -1.89 -7.90 -2.66
C VAL A 48 -0.40 -8.05 -2.35
N ASP A 49 0.34 -8.69 -3.26
CA ASP A 49 1.77 -8.99 -3.04
C ASP A 49 2.70 -7.80 -3.28
N GLN A 50 2.22 -6.78 -3.99
CA GLN A 50 2.95 -5.56 -4.34
C GLN A 50 2.15 -4.31 -3.93
N PRO A 51 1.96 -4.06 -2.62
CA PRO A 51 1.05 -3.03 -2.13
C PRO A 51 1.60 -1.60 -2.19
N PHE A 52 2.91 -1.42 -2.40
CA PHE A 52 3.56 -0.10 -2.32
C PHE A 52 4.57 0.11 -3.44
N ALA A 53 4.61 1.34 -3.94
CA ALA A 53 5.70 1.82 -4.77
C ALA A 53 5.92 3.33 -4.57
N SER A 54 7.16 3.77 -4.71
CA SER A 54 7.52 5.18 -4.91
C SER A 54 7.83 5.41 -6.38
N ALA A 55 7.25 6.44 -6.98
CA ALA A 55 7.56 6.86 -8.35
C ALA A 55 8.50 8.07 -8.34
N PHE A 56 9.49 8.08 -9.23
CA PHE A 56 10.48 9.15 -9.35
C PHE A 56 10.28 9.98 -10.62
N PRO A 57 10.70 11.27 -10.66
CA PRO A 57 10.48 12.15 -11.81
C PRO A 57 11.13 11.69 -13.12
N ASP A 58 12.18 10.85 -13.04
CA ASP A 58 12.90 10.31 -14.19
C ASP A 58 12.24 9.04 -14.78
N GLY A 59 11.03 8.71 -14.32
CA GLY A 59 10.27 7.54 -14.77
C GLY A 59 10.67 6.22 -14.09
N ARG A 60 11.64 6.24 -13.18
CA ARG A 60 11.94 5.08 -12.33
C ARG A 60 10.92 4.93 -11.21
N TRP A 61 10.93 3.77 -10.57
CA TRP A 61 10.11 3.48 -9.41
C TRP A 61 10.75 2.42 -8.52
N LEU A 62 10.44 2.47 -7.22
CA LEU A 62 10.87 1.49 -6.22
C LEU A 62 9.64 0.83 -5.60
N GLY A 63 9.44 -0.46 -5.89
CA GLY A 63 8.35 -1.26 -5.32
C GLY A 63 8.75 -2.05 -4.08
N ILE A 64 7.85 -2.10 -3.10
CA ILE A 64 7.97 -2.91 -1.88
C ILE A 64 6.85 -3.95 -1.86
N GLY A 65 7.24 -5.22 -1.71
CA GLY A 65 6.33 -6.37 -1.62
C GLY A 65 6.58 -7.21 -0.37
N MET A 66 6.13 -8.47 -0.41
CA MET A 66 6.22 -9.40 0.73
C MET A 66 7.58 -10.13 0.85
N ASP A 67 8.40 -10.13 -0.21
CA ASP A 67 9.73 -10.76 -0.20
C ASP A 67 10.81 -9.77 0.28
N ALA A 68 11.33 -10.00 1.48
CA ALA A 68 12.35 -9.17 2.08
C ALA A 68 13.69 -9.18 1.32
N ALA A 69 14.08 -10.30 0.68
CA ALA A 69 15.30 -10.37 -0.11
C ALA A 69 15.16 -9.58 -1.41
N ALA A 70 14.03 -9.74 -2.10
CA ALA A 70 13.72 -8.94 -3.29
C ALA A 70 13.65 -7.44 -2.97
N ASN A 71 13.02 -7.07 -1.85
CA ASN A 71 12.96 -5.68 -1.39
C ASN A 71 14.37 -5.10 -1.15
N ARG A 72 15.24 -5.85 -0.45
CA ARG A 72 16.63 -5.42 -0.21
C ARG A 72 17.41 -5.22 -1.52
N ALA A 73 17.26 -6.15 -2.47
CA ALA A 73 17.93 -6.05 -3.77
C ALA A 73 17.48 -4.80 -4.54
N ARG A 74 16.18 -4.50 -4.57
CA ARG A 74 15.64 -3.29 -5.22
C ARG A 74 16.15 -2.01 -4.55
N ILE A 75 16.12 -1.96 -3.22
CA ILE A 75 16.61 -0.80 -2.46
C ILE A 75 18.11 -0.56 -2.74
N ALA A 76 18.92 -1.62 -2.77
CA ALA A 76 20.34 -1.51 -3.08
C ALA A 76 20.58 -0.95 -4.49
N ALA A 77 19.88 -1.47 -5.50
CA ALA A 77 19.99 -0.98 -6.88
C ALA A 77 19.60 0.50 -7.01
N GLU A 78 18.53 0.93 -6.36
CA GLU A 78 18.13 2.35 -6.33
C GLU A 78 19.14 3.23 -5.58
N SER A 79 19.73 2.73 -4.49
CA SER A 79 20.75 3.47 -3.73
C SER A 79 22.01 3.70 -4.55
N GLU A 80 22.50 2.66 -5.24
CA GLU A 80 23.68 2.75 -6.12
C GLU A 80 23.46 3.74 -7.27
N SER A 81 22.28 3.68 -7.90
CA SER A 81 21.94 4.59 -9.00
C SER A 81 21.85 6.06 -8.57
N THR A 82 21.43 6.33 -7.32
CA THR A 82 21.29 7.67 -6.75
C THR A 82 22.62 8.20 -6.22
N HIS A 83 23.57 7.32 -5.89
CA HIS A 83 24.91 7.69 -5.40
C HIS A 83 25.91 8.06 -6.50
N ARG A 84 25.48 8.65 -7.63
CA ARG A 84 26.46 9.20 -8.59
C ARG A 84 27.10 10.47 -8.00
N PRO A 85 28.42 10.49 -7.75
CA PRO A 85 29.09 11.72 -7.32
C PRO A 85 29.09 12.69 -8.49
N GLY A 86 28.20 13.69 -8.47
CA GLY A 86 28.20 14.71 -9.53
C GLY A 86 26.90 15.48 -9.80
N MET A 87 25.87 15.41 -8.95
CA MET A 87 24.67 16.24 -9.14
C MET A 87 24.48 17.19 -7.95
N ARG A 88 25.13 18.35 -8.07
CA ARG A 88 24.69 19.63 -7.47
C ARG A 88 24.02 20.44 -8.56
#